data_AF-A0A9P6KIR9-F1
#
_entry.id   AF-A0A9P6KIR9-F1
#
_cell.length_a   1.000
_cell.length_b   1.000
_cell.length_c   1.000
_cell.angle_alpha   90.00
_cell.angle_beta   90.00
_cell.angle_gamma   90.00
#
_symmetry.space_group_name_H-M   'P 1'
#
loop_
_entity.id
_entity.type
_entity.pdbx_description
1 polymer ?
#
loop_
_entity_poly.entity_id
_entity_poly.type
_entity_poly.pdbx_seq_one_letter_code
_entity_poly.pdbx_strand_id
1 'polypeptide(L)'
;MESLFTLILAHPLAKYVVVLVVYVSFVRHQRYRRIKALLHKYPDPEIPLRDLDVATEVLSAVRDYEFPFTYGNGLEISLLSTYGIPSISAILAATGQFKCGYLKRSVDGTLLLQELNEGYSRNQLRTALDKGRKPDKNEIENDRLRAAIAMERINFFHRQYNIKQSDYLYTLALFAVGPFLWIDRFEWRKSTDLEKNASLALWAAQGEKMGIQNIPKTFEDFVALVEVMIPHPLLPKFC
;
A
#
# COMPACT_ATOMS: atom_id res chain seq x y z
N MET A 1 35.00 -11.31 45.09
CA MET A 1 33.62 -11.53 44.63
C MET A 1 33.62 -11.37 43.13
N GLU A 2 33.53 -12.45 42.37
CA GLU A 2 33.25 -12.30 40.95
C GLU A 2 31.90 -11.60 40.80
N SER A 3 31.84 -10.59 39.94
CA SER A 3 30.59 -9.90 39.68
C SER A 3 29.58 -10.91 39.10
N LEU A 4 28.28 -10.71 39.37
CA LEU A 4 27.21 -11.48 38.72
C LEU A 4 27.38 -11.51 37.18
N PHE A 5 27.95 -10.45 36.62
CA PHE A 5 28.25 -10.28 35.20
C PHE A 5 29.33 -11.27 34.69
N THR A 6 30.39 -11.50 35.48
CA THR A 6 31.47 -12.46 35.15
C THR A 6 30.97 -13.91 35.22
N LEU A 7 30.10 -14.24 36.19
CA LEU A 7 29.52 -15.57 36.32
C LEU A 7 28.52 -15.89 35.20
N ILE A 8 27.71 -14.90 34.79
CA ILE A 8 26.78 -15.02 33.67
C ILE A 8 27.58 -15.23 32.37
N LEU A 9 28.60 -14.41 32.09
CA LEU A 9 29.39 -14.54 30.86
C LEU A 9 30.28 -15.79 30.81
N ALA A 10 30.55 -16.45 31.93
CA ALA A 10 31.28 -17.73 31.95
C ALA A 10 30.45 -18.90 31.37
N HIS A 11 29.12 -18.81 31.43
CA HIS A 11 28.24 -19.87 30.91
C HIS A 11 28.03 -19.72 29.39
N PRO A 12 28.32 -20.74 28.56
CA PRO A 12 28.23 -20.62 27.10
C PRO A 12 26.82 -20.22 26.62
N LEU A 13 25.76 -20.73 27.26
CA LEU A 13 24.37 -20.34 26.94
C LEU A 13 24.06 -18.85 27.20
N ALA A 14 24.65 -18.24 28.23
CA ALA A 14 24.36 -16.86 28.56
C ALA A 14 24.88 -15.89 27.50
N LYS A 15 25.99 -16.21 26.83
CA LYS A 15 26.51 -15.42 25.70
C LYS A 15 25.51 -15.39 24.54
N TYR A 16 24.92 -16.53 24.20
CA TYR A 16 23.88 -16.61 23.15
C TYR A 16 22.61 -15.85 23.54
N VAL A 17 22.20 -15.91 24.81
CA VAL A 17 21.05 -15.14 25.31
C VAL A 17 21.32 -13.64 25.22
N VAL A 18 22.50 -13.16 25.61
CA VAL A 18 22.87 -11.74 25.48
C VAL A 18 22.86 -11.30 24.03
N VAL A 19 23.47 -12.07 23.12
CA VAL A 19 23.45 -11.78 21.67
C VAL A 19 22.02 -11.73 21.14
N LEU A 20 21.17 -12.68 21.53
CA LEU A 20 19.77 -12.72 21.13
C LEU A 20 19.00 -11.50 21.62
N VAL A 21 19.15 -11.12 22.89
CA VAL A 21 18.48 -9.95 23.47
C VAL A 21 18.93 -8.66 22.79
N VAL A 22 20.24 -8.49 22.56
CA VAL A 22 20.79 -7.34 21.85
C VAL A 22 20.27 -7.30 20.42
N TYR A 23 20.28 -8.43 19.71
CA TYR A 23 19.77 -8.54 18.35
C TYR A 23 18.28 -8.19 18.28
N VAL A 24 17.43 -8.81 19.11
CA VAL A 24 15.98 -8.54 19.12
C VAL A 24 15.69 -7.09 19.49
N SER A 25 16.42 -6.51 20.44
CA SER A 25 16.26 -5.10 20.83
C SER A 25 16.66 -4.16 19.70
N PHE A 26 17.77 -4.46 19.02
CA PHE A 26 18.22 -3.71 17.84
C PHE A 26 17.21 -3.80 16.71
N VAL A 27 16.75 -5.01 16.35
CA VAL A 27 15.73 -5.23 15.32
C VAL A 27 14.45 -4.50 15.66
N ARG A 28 13.97 -4.59 16.91
CA ARG A 28 12.79 -3.83 17.38
C ARG A 28 13.01 -2.33 17.24
N HIS A 29 14.16 -1.81 17.65
CA HIS A 29 14.45 -0.38 17.50
C HIS A 29 14.41 0.05 16.03
N GLN A 30 15.09 -0.68 15.14
CA GLN A 30 15.12 -0.35 13.72
C GLN A 30 13.74 -0.45 13.05
N ARG A 31 12.96 -1.49 13.39
CA ARG A 31 11.59 -1.68 12.87
C ARG A 31 10.67 -0.54 13.25
N TYR A 32 10.75 -0.02 14.47
CA TYR A 32 9.89 1.09 14.90
C TYR A 32 10.45 2.48 14.58
N ARG A 33 11.71 2.60 14.13
CA ARG A 33 12.36 3.90 13.92
C ARG A 33 11.61 4.77 12.91
N ARG A 34 11.17 4.18 11.79
CA ARG A 34 10.53 4.93 10.70
C ARG A 34 9.11 5.33 11.08
N ILE A 35 8.27 4.39 11.54
CA ILE A 35 6.91 4.73 11.96
C ILE A 35 6.89 5.75 13.10
N LYS A 36 7.81 5.67 14.07
CA LYS A 36 7.94 6.69 15.12
C LYS A 36 8.33 8.06 14.56
N ALA A 37 9.22 8.12 13.57
CA ALA A 37 9.58 9.37 12.91
C ALA A 37 8.39 9.97 12.14
N LEU A 38 7.59 9.15 11.45
CA LEU A 38 6.39 9.60 10.75
C LEU A 38 5.33 10.11 11.72
N LEU A 39 5.03 9.37 12.79
CA LEU A 39 4.05 9.80 13.81
C LEU A 39 4.51 11.05 14.57
N HIS A 40 5.82 11.25 14.73
CA HIS A 40 6.35 12.48 15.30
C HIS A 40 6.24 13.67 14.32
N LYS A 41 6.52 13.44 13.03
CA LYS A 41 6.40 14.44 11.97
C LYS A 41 4.94 14.83 11.70
N TYR A 42 4.03 13.86 11.82
CA TYR A 42 2.59 13.98 11.56
C TYR A 42 1.80 13.45 12.76
N PRO A 43 1.66 14.25 13.84
CA PRO A 43 0.93 13.84 15.04
C PRO A 43 -0.58 13.75 14.82
N ASP A 44 -1.12 14.51 13.85
CA ASP A 44 -2.51 14.46 13.44
C ASP A 44 -2.71 13.31 12.43
N PRO A 45 -3.43 12.22 12.77
CA PRO A 45 -3.60 11.07 11.88
C PRO A 45 -4.49 11.39 10.65
N GLU A 46 -5.24 12.49 10.66
CA GLU A 46 -6.14 12.87 9.57
C GLU A 46 -5.48 13.81 8.55
N ILE A 47 -4.25 14.26 8.79
CA ILE A 47 -3.55 15.13 7.83
C ILE A 47 -3.48 14.55 6.40
N PRO A 48 -3.34 13.22 6.17
CA PRO A 48 -3.30 12.68 4.81
C PRO A 48 -4.62 12.89 4.04
N LEU A 49 -5.75 12.98 4.75
CA LEU A 49 -7.07 13.23 4.14
C LEU A 49 -7.20 14.65 3.59
N ARG A 50 -6.33 15.57 4.02
CA ARG A 50 -6.32 16.99 3.63
C ARG A 50 -5.12 17.36 2.76
N ASP A 51 -4.06 16.55 2.76
CA ASP A 51 -2.84 16.77 2.00
C ASP A 51 -2.36 15.47 1.34
N LEU A 52 -2.53 15.40 0.02
CA LEU A 52 -2.14 14.23 -0.78
C LEU A 52 -0.63 14.06 -0.88
N ASP A 53 0.18 15.12 -0.72
CA ASP A 53 1.64 14.96 -0.70
C ASP A 53 2.07 14.24 0.59
N VAL A 54 1.41 14.53 1.73
CA VAL A 54 1.58 13.78 2.98
C VAL A 54 1.07 12.35 2.86
N ALA A 55 -0.10 12.15 2.25
CA ALA A 55 -0.62 10.81 2.00
C ALA A 55 0.35 9.97 1.15
N THR A 56 0.92 10.58 0.09
CA THR A 56 1.92 9.92 -0.76
C THR A 56 3.16 9.56 0.03
N GLU A 57 3.70 10.47 0.84
CA GLU A 57 4.85 10.18 1.70
C GLU A 57 4.60 8.99 2.64
N VAL A 58 3.49 9.03 3.37
CA VAL A 58 3.15 8.01 4.37
C VAL A 58 2.92 6.66 3.70
N LEU A 59 2.12 6.60 2.62
CA LEU A 59 1.83 5.34 1.95
C LEU A 59 3.07 4.77 1.23
N SER A 60 3.93 5.61 0.65
CA SER A 60 5.23 5.18 0.13
C SER A 60 6.11 4.57 1.21
N ALA A 61 6.11 5.11 2.44
CA ALA A 61 6.85 4.50 3.54
C ALA A 61 6.36 3.09 3.88
N VAL A 62 5.04 2.88 3.86
CA VAL A 62 4.40 1.57 4.06
C VAL A 62 4.80 0.60 2.95
N ARG A 63 4.54 0.98 1.69
CA ARG A 63 4.71 0.13 0.51
C ARG A 63 6.17 -0.14 0.17
N ASP A 64 7.08 0.82 0.33
CA ASP A 64 8.44 0.67 -0.20
C ASP A 64 9.43 0.22 0.87
N TYR A 65 9.10 0.38 2.17
CA TYR A 65 10.08 0.14 3.24
C TYR A 65 9.58 -0.62 4.46
N GLU A 66 8.32 -0.48 4.89
CA GLU A 66 7.81 -1.18 6.08
C GLU A 66 7.30 -2.59 5.73
N PHE A 67 6.38 -2.69 4.77
CA PHE A 67 5.68 -3.92 4.41
C PHE A 67 5.64 -4.18 2.90
N PRO A 68 6.76 -4.09 2.16
CA PRO A 68 6.73 -4.16 0.70
C PRO A 68 6.09 -5.42 0.14
N PHE A 69 6.43 -6.58 0.73
CA PHE A 69 5.89 -7.86 0.28
C PHE A 69 4.42 -8.02 0.66
N THR A 70 4.05 -7.76 1.91
CA THR A 70 2.67 -7.97 2.36
C THR A 70 1.70 -6.94 1.77
N TYR A 71 2.14 -5.71 1.55
CA TYR A 71 1.36 -4.71 0.82
C TYR A 71 1.11 -5.17 -0.63
N GLY A 72 2.15 -5.58 -1.34
CA GLY A 72 2.06 -6.08 -2.72
C GLY A 72 1.16 -7.32 -2.83
N ASN A 73 1.41 -8.35 -2.01
CA ASN A 73 0.61 -9.56 -1.97
C ASN A 73 -0.85 -9.28 -1.60
N GLY A 74 -1.08 -8.39 -0.63
CA GLY A 74 -2.42 -7.96 -0.25
C GLY A 74 -3.16 -7.28 -1.40
N LEU A 75 -2.47 -6.47 -2.19
CA LEU A 75 -3.03 -5.85 -3.40
C LEU A 75 -3.36 -6.89 -4.48
N GLU A 76 -2.48 -7.87 -4.72
CA GLU A 76 -2.71 -8.95 -5.69
C GLU A 76 -3.90 -9.84 -5.31
N ILE A 77 -4.03 -10.19 -4.03
CA ILE A 77 -5.15 -11.00 -3.54
C ILE A 77 -6.46 -10.20 -3.61
N SER A 78 -6.39 -8.90 -3.34
CA SER A 78 -7.52 -7.99 -3.53
C SER A 78 -7.94 -7.95 -4.99
N LEU A 79 -7.00 -7.81 -5.92
CA LEU A 79 -7.26 -7.89 -7.36
C LEU A 79 -7.88 -9.23 -7.75
N LEU A 80 -7.34 -10.35 -7.29
CA LEU A 80 -7.85 -11.69 -7.57
C LEU A 80 -9.30 -11.85 -7.13
N SER A 81 -9.69 -11.24 -6.00
CA SER A 81 -11.06 -11.30 -5.49
C SER A 81 -12.08 -10.69 -6.46
N THR A 82 -11.69 -9.66 -7.23
CA THR A 82 -12.55 -9.08 -8.27
C THR A 82 -12.86 -10.07 -9.40
N TYR A 83 -12.00 -11.07 -9.62
CA TYR A 83 -12.22 -12.08 -10.67
C TYR A 83 -13.34 -13.06 -10.29
N GLY A 84 -13.72 -13.10 -9.01
CA GLY A 84 -14.89 -13.85 -8.54
C GLY A 84 -16.23 -13.18 -8.84
N ILE A 85 -16.24 -11.91 -9.27
CA ILE A 85 -17.48 -11.18 -9.55
C ILE A 85 -17.97 -11.51 -10.97
N PRO A 86 -19.21 -11.99 -11.16
CA PRO A 86 -19.70 -12.40 -12.49
C PRO A 86 -19.63 -11.29 -13.56
N SER A 87 -19.96 -10.04 -13.22
CA SER A 87 -19.90 -8.92 -14.19
C SER A 87 -18.47 -8.55 -14.59
N ILE A 88 -17.53 -8.56 -13.64
CA ILE A 88 -16.11 -8.28 -13.91
C ILE A 88 -15.50 -9.43 -14.69
N SER A 89 -15.66 -10.67 -14.22
CA SER A 89 -15.09 -11.87 -14.85
C SER A 89 -15.56 -12.06 -16.29
N ALA A 90 -16.83 -11.76 -16.60
CA ALA A 90 -17.35 -11.81 -17.97
C ALA A 90 -16.61 -10.84 -18.91
N ILE A 91 -16.34 -9.61 -18.47
CA ILE A 91 -15.55 -8.63 -19.24
C ILE A 91 -14.11 -9.15 -19.42
N LEU A 92 -13.47 -9.58 -18.33
CA LEU A 92 -12.09 -10.07 -18.34
C LEU A 92 -11.92 -11.27 -19.29
N ALA A 93 -12.86 -12.23 -19.26
CA ALA A 93 -12.87 -13.39 -20.14
C ALA A 93 -13.07 -12.98 -21.61
N ALA A 94 -14.01 -12.06 -21.88
CA ALA A 94 -14.28 -11.57 -23.23
C ALA A 94 -13.08 -10.84 -23.86
N THR A 95 -12.21 -10.21 -23.07
CA THR A 95 -10.99 -9.57 -23.60
C THR A 95 -9.97 -10.56 -24.20
N GLY A 96 -10.03 -11.84 -23.81
CA GLY A 96 -9.05 -12.87 -24.20
C GLY A 96 -7.64 -12.65 -23.66
N GLN A 97 -7.38 -11.56 -22.92
CA GLN A 97 -6.02 -11.18 -22.52
C GLN A 97 -5.41 -12.11 -21.47
N PHE A 98 -6.22 -12.78 -20.65
CA PHE A 98 -5.70 -13.80 -19.74
C PHE A 98 -5.27 -15.11 -20.42
N LYS A 99 -5.66 -15.32 -21.69
CA LYS A 99 -5.28 -16.49 -22.46
C LYS A 99 -4.06 -16.23 -23.35
N CYS A 100 -4.11 -15.18 -24.18
CA CYS A 100 -3.12 -14.96 -25.24
C CYS A 100 -2.17 -13.79 -24.98
N GLY A 101 -2.51 -12.89 -24.04
CA GLY A 101 -1.78 -11.63 -23.80
C GLY A 101 -1.42 -11.40 -22.34
N TYR A 102 -1.40 -12.46 -21.52
CA TYR A 102 -1.43 -12.32 -20.06
C TYR A 102 -0.20 -11.58 -19.53
N LEU A 103 0.98 -11.90 -20.07
CA LEU A 103 2.24 -11.28 -19.64
C LEU A 103 2.26 -9.79 -19.97
N LYS A 104 1.94 -9.44 -21.23
CA LYS A 104 1.87 -8.04 -21.66
C LYS A 104 0.86 -7.25 -20.84
N ARG A 105 -0.37 -7.78 -20.67
CA ARG A 105 -1.41 -7.14 -19.85
C ARG A 105 -0.93 -6.92 -18.41
N SER A 106 -0.30 -7.93 -17.81
CA SER A 106 0.17 -7.86 -16.43
C SER A 106 1.28 -6.81 -16.27
N VAL A 107 2.26 -6.80 -17.17
CA VAL A 107 3.38 -5.84 -17.14
C VAL A 107 2.89 -4.43 -17.42
N ASP A 108 2.09 -4.22 -18.47
CA ASP A 108 1.52 -2.91 -18.82
C ASP A 108 0.68 -2.35 -17.66
N GLY A 109 -0.17 -3.18 -17.04
CA GLY A 109 -1.00 -2.78 -15.90
C GLY A 109 -0.19 -2.41 -14.66
N THR A 110 0.85 -3.20 -14.35
CA THR A 110 1.75 -2.93 -13.23
C THR A 110 2.48 -1.60 -13.45
N LEU A 111 2.99 -1.36 -14.65
CA LEU A 111 3.69 -0.11 -14.97
C LEU A 111 2.77 1.11 -14.82
N LEU A 112 1.50 1.02 -15.27
CA LEU A 112 0.55 2.12 -15.09
C LEU A 112 0.28 2.42 -13.61
N LEU A 113 0.12 1.39 -12.78
CA LEU A 113 -0.07 1.57 -11.33
C LEU A 113 1.19 2.12 -10.67
N GLN A 114 2.38 1.73 -11.11
CA GLN A 114 3.64 2.28 -10.63
C GLN A 114 3.77 3.76 -10.98
N GLU A 115 3.58 4.14 -12.24
CA GLU A 115 3.64 5.54 -12.66
C GLU A 115 2.68 6.45 -11.91
N LEU A 116 1.51 5.92 -11.54
CA LEU A 116 0.51 6.63 -10.76
C LEU A 116 0.96 6.90 -9.31
N ASN A 117 1.76 6.02 -8.72
CA ASN A 117 2.02 6.00 -7.27
C ASN A 117 3.51 6.13 -6.87
N GLU A 118 4.45 6.27 -7.81
CA GLU A 118 5.90 6.26 -7.52
C GLU A 118 6.56 7.65 -7.44
N GLY A 119 5.83 8.74 -7.69
CA GLY A 119 6.42 10.09 -7.74
C GLY A 119 7.25 10.45 -6.50
N TYR A 120 6.75 10.16 -5.30
CA TYR A 120 7.50 10.40 -4.06
C TYR A 120 8.77 9.56 -3.97
N SER A 121 8.66 8.25 -4.21
CA SER A 121 9.76 7.28 -4.09
C SER A 121 10.87 7.56 -5.10
N ARG A 122 10.48 7.95 -6.32
CA ARG A 122 11.41 8.38 -7.37
C ARG A 122 12.17 9.64 -6.96
N ASN A 123 11.49 10.61 -6.37
CA ASN A 123 12.11 11.83 -5.85
C ASN A 123 13.11 11.52 -4.71
N GLN A 124 12.76 10.62 -3.79
CA GLN A 124 13.68 10.15 -2.76
C GLN A 124 14.92 9.47 -3.35
N LEU A 125 14.73 8.64 -4.37
CA LEU A 125 15.84 7.97 -5.06
C LEU A 125 16.76 8.96 -5.77
N ARG A 126 16.22 9.97 -6.47
CA ARG A 126 17.02 11.06 -7.08
C ARG A 126 17.87 11.76 -6.03
N THR A 127 17.27 12.13 -4.90
CA THR A 127 18.01 12.77 -3.81
C THR A 127 19.12 11.89 -3.24
N ALA A 128 18.88 10.59 -3.09
CA ALA A 128 19.89 9.65 -2.62
C ALA A 128 21.07 9.52 -3.62
N LEU A 129 20.78 9.43 -4.92
CA LEU A 129 21.79 9.29 -5.97
C LEU A 129 22.59 10.58 -6.17
N ASP A 130 21.95 11.74 -6.07
CA ASP A 130 22.56 13.06 -6.25
C ASP A 130 23.14 13.64 -4.95
N LYS A 131 23.60 12.76 -4.03
CA LYS A 131 24.28 13.13 -2.78
C LYS A 131 23.52 14.18 -1.93
N GLY A 132 22.20 14.07 -1.88
CA GLY A 132 21.34 14.93 -1.07
C GLY A 132 20.73 16.13 -1.80
N ARG A 133 20.95 16.28 -3.12
CA ARG A 133 20.26 17.30 -3.92
C ARG A 133 18.74 17.05 -3.89
N LYS A 134 17.96 18.08 -3.54
CA LYS A 134 16.50 18.00 -3.63
C LYS A 134 16.05 18.08 -5.10
N PRO A 135 14.99 17.35 -5.48
CA PRO A 135 14.43 17.47 -6.82
C PRO A 135 13.97 18.91 -7.06
N ASP A 136 14.22 19.41 -8.25
CA ASP A 136 13.74 20.72 -8.66
C ASP A 136 12.25 20.68 -9.02
N LYS A 137 11.66 21.86 -9.23
CA LYS A 137 10.24 22.00 -9.53
C LYS A 137 9.84 21.27 -10.83
N ASN A 138 10.71 21.27 -11.84
CA ASN A 138 10.41 20.63 -13.12
C ASN A 138 10.45 19.10 -12.99
N GLU A 139 11.37 18.55 -12.19
CA GLU A 139 11.41 17.12 -11.90
C GLU A 139 10.15 16.64 -11.18
N ILE A 140 9.68 17.40 -10.18
CA ILE A 140 8.43 17.10 -9.45
C ILE A 140 7.23 17.18 -10.40
N GLU A 141 7.16 18.23 -11.23
CA GLU A 141 6.06 18.39 -12.18
C GLU A 141 6.05 17.29 -13.24
N ASN A 142 7.22 16.89 -13.75
CA ASN A 142 7.33 15.76 -14.68
C ASN A 142 6.81 14.45 -14.08
N ASP A 143 7.04 14.21 -12.79
CA ASP A 143 6.48 13.02 -12.12
C ASP A 143 4.96 13.10 -11.98
N ARG A 144 4.41 14.28 -11.68
CA ARG A 144 2.97 14.53 -11.65
C ARG A 144 2.33 14.32 -13.03
N LEU A 145 2.99 14.78 -14.09
CA LEU A 145 2.55 14.55 -15.47
C LEU A 145 2.54 13.06 -15.83
N ARG A 146 3.55 12.28 -15.42
CA ARG A 146 3.56 10.82 -15.62
C ARG A 146 2.38 10.14 -14.94
N ALA A 147 2.09 10.52 -13.69
CA ALA A 147 0.93 10.00 -12.96
C ALA A 147 -0.40 10.37 -13.65
N ALA A 148 -0.52 11.60 -14.16
CA ALA A 148 -1.70 12.04 -14.91
C ALA A 148 -1.88 11.27 -16.23
N ILE A 149 -0.81 11.06 -16.99
CA ILE A 149 -0.82 10.26 -18.23
C ILE A 149 -1.23 8.82 -17.93
N ALA A 150 -0.70 8.23 -16.86
CA ALA A 150 -1.05 6.88 -16.45
C ALA A 150 -2.54 6.76 -16.08
N MET A 151 -3.07 7.72 -15.31
CA MET A 151 -4.50 7.79 -14.97
C MET A 151 -5.38 7.90 -16.21
N GLU A 152 -5.06 8.79 -17.14
CA GLU A 152 -5.82 8.92 -18.39
C GLU A 152 -5.76 7.65 -19.25
N ARG A 153 -4.63 6.95 -19.23
CA ARG A 153 -4.49 5.66 -19.93
C ARG A 153 -5.36 4.57 -19.31
N ILE A 154 -5.43 4.50 -17.98
CA ILE A 154 -6.35 3.62 -17.26
C ILE A 154 -7.80 3.94 -17.63
N ASN A 155 -8.19 5.22 -17.56
CA ASN A 155 -9.51 5.69 -17.94
C ASN A 155 -9.85 5.35 -19.40
N PHE A 156 -8.91 5.51 -20.33
CA PHE A 156 -9.08 5.17 -21.73
C PHE A 156 -9.42 3.68 -21.93
N PHE A 157 -8.71 2.77 -21.25
CA PHE A 157 -9.01 1.35 -21.35
C PHE A 157 -10.35 0.99 -20.72
N HIS A 158 -10.65 1.55 -19.56
CA HIS A 158 -11.89 1.28 -18.85
C HIS A 158 -13.14 1.78 -19.60
N ARG A 159 -13.06 2.93 -20.30
CA ARG A 159 -14.17 3.46 -21.14
C ARG A 159 -14.59 2.55 -22.29
N GLN A 160 -13.77 1.58 -22.68
CA GLN A 160 -14.08 0.65 -23.78
C GLN A 160 -15.08 -0.44 -23.38
N TYR A 161 -15.37 -0.56 -22.08
CA TYR A 161 -16.21 -1.62 -21.53
C TYR A 161 -17.34 -1.03 -20.68
N ASN A 162 -18.49 -1.70 -20.67
CA ASN A 162 -19.62 -1.32 -19.83
C ASN A 162 -19.43 -1.82 -18.38
N ILE A 163 -18.47 -1.23 -17.67
CA ILE A 163 -18.17 -1.56 -16.27
C ILE A 163 -19.21 -0.87 -15.38
N LYS A 164 -19.86 -1.63 -14.50
CA LYS A 164 -20.86 -1.09 -13.57
C LYS A 164 -20.21 -0.16 -12.55
N GLN A 165 -20.92 0.88 -12.14
CA GLN A 165 -20.46 1.77 -11.07
C GLN A 165 -20.14 0.99 -9.78
N SER A 166 -20.96 -0.01 -9.44
CA SER A 166 -20.74 -0.89 -8.28
C SER A 166 -19.42 -1.64 -8.35
N ASP A 167 -19.04 -2.08 -9.56
CA ASP A 167 -17.83 -2.87 -9.79
C ASP A 167 -16.58 -1.99 -9.67
N TYR A 168 -16.66 -0.74 -10.14
CA TYR A 168 -15.62 0.27 -9.88
C TYR A 168 -15.46 0.54 -8.39
N LEU A 169 -16.57 0.86 -7.71
CA LEU A 169 -16.56 1.23 -6.30
C LEU A 169 -16.04 0.08 -5.42
N TYR A 170 -16.44 -1.15 -5.71
CA TYR A 170 -15.93 -2.34 -5.03
C TYR A 170 -14.43 -2.54 -5.25
N THR A 171 -13.97 -2.46 -6.50
CA THR A 171 -12.55 -2.64 -6.84
C THR A 171 -11.69 -1.56 -6.18
N LEU A 172 -12.18 -0.31 -6.17
CA LEU A 172 -11.54 0.80 -5.48
C LEU A 172 -11.40 0.51 -3.98
N ALA A 173 -12.47 0.03 -3.35
CA ALA A 173 -12.48 -0.27 -1.93
C ALA A 173 -11.50 -1.39 -1.58
N LEU A 174 -11.49 -2.46 -2.36
CA LEU A 174 -10.53 -3.55 -2.22
C LEU A 174 -9.08 -3.07 -2.27
N PHE A 175 -8.75 -2.16 -3.19
CA PHE A 175 -7.41 -1.59 -3.26
C PHE A 175 -7.08 -0.66 -2.09
N ALA A 176 -8.07 0.10 -1.59
CA ALA A 176 -7.89 1.02 -0.47
C ALA A 176 -7.60 0.28 0.85
N VAL A 177 -8.34 -0.79 1.14
CA VAL A 177 -8.25 -1.46 2.45
C VAL A 177 -7.55 -2.81 2.40
N GLY A 178 -7.60 -3.53 1.28
CA GLY A 178 -7.10 -4.90 1.16
C GLY A 178 -5.67 -5.10 1.64
N PRO A 179 -4.68 -4.30 1.19
CA PRO A 179 -3.31 -4.38 1.70
C PRO A 179 -3.22 -4.23 3.23
N PHE A 180 -4.01 -3.32 3.80
CA PHE A 180 -4.03 -3.05 5.24
C PHE A 180 -4.69 -4.16 6.04
N LEU A 181 -5.74 -4.79 5.50
CA LEU A 181 -6.34 -5.98 6.11
C LEU A 181 -5.34 -7.15 6.21
N TRP A 182 -4.49 -7.30 5.20
CA TRP A 182 -3.42 -8.30 5.18
C TRP A 182 -2.28 -7.96 6.14
N ILE A 183 -1.81 -6.72 6.12
CA ILE A 183 -0.80 -6.20 7.05
C ILE A 183 -1.27 -6.42 8.49
N ASP A 184 -2.49 -5.97 8.83
CA ASP A 184 -3.01 -6.07 10.19
C ASP A 184 -3.11 -7.52 10.66
N ARG A 185 -3.27 -8.49 9.77
CA ARG A 185 -3.36 -9.90 10.14
C ARG A 185 -2.01 -10.60 10.28
N PHE A 186 -1.10 -10.36 9.33
CA PHE A 186 0.08 -11.21 9.15
C PHE A 186 1.39 -10.53 9.53
N GLU A 187 1.41 -9.21 9.67
CA GLU A 187 2.63 -8.48 9.98
C GLU A 187 2.90 -8.34 11.48
N TRP A 188 4.15 -7.99 11.79
CA TRP A 188 4.65 -7.87 13.15
C TRP A 188 4.10 -6.66 13.93
N ARG A 189 3.35 -5.77 13.27
CA ARG A 189 2.57 -4.70 13.91
C ARG A 189 1.29 -4.44 13.13
N LYS A 190 0.31 -3.85 13.81
CA LYS A 190 -0.85 -3.24 13.17
C LYS A 190 -0.45 -1.96 12.45
N SER A 191 -1.18 -1.65 11.39
CA SER A 191 -1.18 -0.36 10.75
C SER A 191 -1.82 0.70 11.64
N THR A 192 -1.32 1.92 11.51
CA THR A 192 -1.79 3.10 12.24
C THR A 192 -2.87 3.84 11.46
N ASP A 193 -3.65 4.68 12.14
CA ASP A 193 -4.69 5.48 11.48
C ASP A 193 -4.09 6.45 10.45
N LEU A 194 -2.90 7.00 10.72
CA LEU A 194 -2.16 7.82 9.75
C LEU A 194 -1.92 7.07 8.44
N GLU A 195 -1.51 5.80 8.52
CA GLU A 195 -1.23 4.98 7.34
C GLU A 195 -2.51 4.56 6.61
N LYS A 196 -3.56 4.20 7.36
CA LYS A 196 -4.88 3.88 6.81
C LYS A 196 -5.46 5.09 6.07
N ASN A 197 -5.47 6.26 6.70
CA ASN A 197 -5.94 7.51 6.11
C ASN A 197 -5.14 7.92 4.87
N ALA A 198 -3.82 7.68 4.84
CA ALA A 198 -3.02 7.89 3.65
C ALA A 198 -3.46 7.02 2.46
N SER A 199 -3.79 5.74 2.72
CA SER A 199 -4.36 4.85 1.72
C SER A 199 -5.70 5.37 1.20
N LEU A 200 -6.61 5.73 2.12
CA LEU A 200 -7.94 6.22 1.76
C LEU A 200 -7.86 7.47 0.90
N ALA A 201 -7.06 8.46 1.30
CA ALA A 201 -6.92 9.71 0.57
C ALA A 201 -6.45 9.49 -0.87
N LEU A 202 -5.43 8.66 -1.06
CA LEU A 202 -4.87 8.40 -2.38
C LEU A 202 -5.80 7.60 -3.27
N TRP A 203 -6.43 6.54 -2.74
CA TRP A 203 -7.38 5.76 -3.52
C TRP A 203 -8.66 6.54 -3.80
N ALA A 204 -9.20 7.30 -2.85
CA ALA A 204 -10.35 8.17 -3.08
C ALA A 204 -10.06 9.20 -4.17
N ALA A 205 -8.91 9.90 -4.11
CA ALA A 205 -8.50 10.85 -5.14
C ALA A 205 -8.33 10.20 -6.53
N GLN A 206 -7.90 8.94 -6.60
CA GLN A 206 -7.86 8.18 -7.84
C GLN A 206 -9.28 7.86 -8.33
N GLY A 207 -10.15 7.39 -7.45
CA GLY A 207 -11.55 7.09 -7.78
C GLY A 207 -12.31 8.31 -8.31
N GLU A 208 -12.10 9.48 -7.71
CA GLU A 208 -12.66 10.74 -8.19
C GLU A 208 -12.21 11.07 -9.62
N LYS A 209 -10.93 10.90 -9.93
CA LYS A 209 -10.38 11.07 -11.29
C LYS A 209 -10.90 10.05 -12.30
N MET A 210 -11.39 8.91 -11.82
CA MET A 210 -12.07 7.89 -12.63
C MET A 210 -13.58 8.12 -12.75
N GLY A 211 -14.14 9.15 -12.10
CA GLY A 211 -15.57 9.44 -12.07
C GLY A 211 -16.39 8.48 -11.20
N ILE A 212 -15.74 7.78 -10.26
CA ILE A 212 -16.41 6.89 -9.31
C ILE A 212 -17.21 7.73 -8.31
N GLN A 213 -18.48 7.38 -8.15
CA GLN A 213 -19.41 8.06 -7.25
C GLN A 213 -19.53 7.35 -5.90
N ASN A 214 -20.04 8.04 -4.87
CA ASN A 214 -20.32 7.47 -3.55
C ASN A 214 -19.12 6.78 -2.90
N ILE A 215 -17.92 7.35 -3.08
CA ILE A 215 -16.70 6.87 -2.46
C ILE A 215 -16.82 7.08 -0.93
N PRO A 216 -16.62 6.03 -0.10
CA PRO A 216 -16.67 6.15 1.34
C PRO A 216 -15.60 7.12 1.90
N LYS A 217 -15.79 7.57 3.13
CA LYS A 217 -14.90 8.56 3.76
C LYS A 217 -14.06 8.02 4.91
N THR A 218 -14.45 6.87 5.47
CA THR A 218 -13.76 6.25 6.61
C THR A 218 -13.25 4.88 6.23
N PHE A 219 -12.21 4.40 6.93
CA PHE A 219 -11.63 3.10 6.66
C PHE A 219 -12.64 1.99 6.90
N GLU A 220 -13.45 2.14 7.95
CA GLU A 220 -14.51 1.25 8.37
C GLU A 220 -15.61 1.15 7.30
N ASP A 221 -16.01 2.27 6.70
CA ASP A 221 -17.02 2.25 5.62
C ASP A 221 -16.50 1.53 4.37
N PHE A 222 -15.21 1.71 4.04
CA PHE A 222 -14.58 0.96 2.95
C PHE A 222 -14.51 -0.54 3.26
N VAL A 223 -14.18 -0.93 4.49
CA VAL A 223 -14.18 -2.33 4.92
C VAL A 223 -15.59 -2.92 4.84
N ALA A 224 -16.59 -2.23 5.39
CA ALA A 224 -17.99 -2.67 5.35
C ALA A 224 -18.49 -2.87 3.91
N LEU A 225 -18.12 -1.98 2.99
CA LEU A 225 -18.44 -2.09 1.57
C LEU A 225 -17.87 -3.38 0.94
N VAL A 226 -16.63 -3.74 1.29
CA VAL A 226 -15.98 -4.96 0.79
C VAL A 226 -16.63 -6.22 1.37
N GLU A 227 -16.97 -6.22 2.66
CA GLU A 227 -17.60 -7.36 3.35
C GLU A 227 -18.99 -7.69 2.81
N VAL A 228 -19.77 -6.67 2.44
CA VAL A 228 -21.14 -6.84 1.92
C VAL A 228 -21.16 -7.48 0.53
N MET A 229 -20.23 -7.11 -0.36
CA MET A 229 -20.28 -7.52 -1.76
C MET A 229 -19.72 -8.93 -2.04
N ILE A 230 -18.79 -9.41 -1.23
CA ILE A 230 -18.32 -10.80 -1.28
C ILE A 230 -18.22 -11.32 0.17
N PRO A 231 -19.27 -11.98 0.70
CA PRO A 231 -19.18 -12.68 1.98
C PRO A 231 -18.39 -13.99 1.75
N HIS A 232 -17.06 -13.96 1.68
CA HIS A 232 -16.28 -15.14 1.32
C HIS A 232 -15.03 -15.36 2.21
N PRO A 233 -14.73 -16.62 2.62
CA PRO A 233 -13.60 -17.04 3.48
C PRO A 233 -12.17 -16.66 3.05
N LEU A 234 -11.97 -15.91 1.96
CA LEU A 234 -10.66 -15.50 1.46
C LEU A 234 -10.18 -14.17 2.05
N LEU A 235 -11.10 -13.32 2.50
CA LEU A 235 -10.76 -12.22 3.38
C LEU A 235 -10.78 -12.75 4.81
N PRO A 236 -9.77 -12.42 5.64
CA PRO A 236 -9.80 -12.78 7.04
C PRO A 236 -11.12 -12.38 7.67
N LYS A 237 -11.84 -13.33 8.28
CA LYS A 237 -12.96 -12.95 9.15
C LYS A 237 -12.37 -12.20 10.34
N PHE A 238 -12.77 -10.95 10.52
CA PHE A 238 -12.43 -10.16 11.68
C PHE A 238 -13.29 -10.66 12.84
N CYS A 239 -12.66 -11.35 13.79
CA CYS A 239 -13.24 -11.65 15.10
C CYS A 239 -12.60 -10.72 16.13
#